data_AF-A0A848B6P0-F1
#
_entry.id   AF-A0A848B6P0-F1
#
_cell.length_a   1.000
_cell.length_b   1.000
_cell.length_c   1.000
_cell.angle_alpha   90.00
_cell.angle_beta   90.00
_cell.angle_gamma   90.00
#
_symmetry.space_group_name_H-M   'P 1'
#
loop_
_entity.id
_entity.type
_entity.pdbx_description
1 polymer ?
#
loop_
_entity_poly.entity_id
_entity_poly.type
_entity_poly.pdbx_seq_one_letter_code
_entity_poly.pdbx_strand_id
1 'polypeptide(L)'
;DTADALQEYAEFEGKHEEELGDSEDVKIKGKTGKMSEGNVERFIAQYADQARENCKEIPLRVHPHMFRRSRVTKMYQNGVELPLISCILGHSSIETTKVYAIASLEMLRTAMEAVETPEQMREKPLWKECSEEEMAKLCGLR
;
A
#
# COMPACT_ATOMS: atom_id res chain seq x y z
N ASP A 1 12.46 6.56 -7.42
CA ASP A 1 12.46 5.26 -6.71
C ASP A 1 12.78 5.52 -5.23
N THR A 2 12.52 4.58 -4.31
CA THR A 2 12.92 4.70 -2.89
C THR A 2 14.44 4.83 -2.73
N ALA A 3 15.21 4.17 -3.60
CA ALA A 3 16.66 4.33 -3.64
C ALA A 3 17.05 5.77 -3.99
N ASP A 4 16.44 6.34 -5.03
CA ASP A 4 16.69 7.73 -5.44
C ASP A 4 16.35 8.72 -4.33
N ALA A 5 15.21 8.54 -3.65
CA ALA A 5 14.80 9.43 -2.56
C ALA A 5 15.76 9.36 -1.36
N LEU A 6 16.28 8.17 -1.04
CA LEU A 6 17.28 7.99 0.02
C LEU A 6 18.63 8.58 -0.39
N GLN A 7 19.00 8.45 -1.66
CA GLN A 7 20.22 9.04 -2.19
C GLN A 7 20.15 10.57 -2.17
N GLU A 8 19.04 11.15 -2.62
CA GLU A 8 18.79 12.60 -2.56
C GLU A 8 18.84 13.10 -1.11
N TYR A 9 18.25 12.36 -0.17
CA TYR A 9 18.34 12.67 1.25
C TYR A 9 19.78 12.61 1.78
N ALA A 10 20.55 11.57 1.44
CA ALA A 10 21.94 11.44 1.85
C ALA A 10 22.84 12.54 1.26
N GLU A 11 22.58 12.95 0.01
CA GLU A 11 23.27 14.07 -0.64
C GLU A 11 22.91 15.43 -0.03
N PHE A 12 21.70 15.57 0.52
CA PHE A 12 21.26 16.74 1.26
C PHE A 12 21.89 16.79 2.66
N GLU A 13 21.85 15.69 3.41
CA GLU A 13 22.45 15.57 4.75
C GLU A 13 23.97 15.71 4.71
N GLY A 14 24.66 15.08 3.75
CA GLY A 14 26.12 15.19 3.60
C GLY A 14 26.63 16.61 3.30
N LYS A 15 25.74 17.53 2.89
CA LYS A 15 26.05 18.97 2.74
C LYS A 15 25.85 19.76 4.03
N HIS A 16 25.12 19.21 5.00
CA HIS A 16 24.76 19.84 6.26
C HIS A 16 25.34 19.11 7.50
N GLU A 17 26.17 18.08 7.29
CA GLU A 17 26.84 17.28 8.31
C GLU A 17 27.80 18.12 9.21
N GLU A 18 28.26 19.28 8.74
CA GLU A 18 29.00 20.26 9.57
C GLU A 18 28.12 21.02 10.59
N GLU A 19 26.78 21.00 10.44
CA GLU A 19 25.84 21.75 11.30
C GLU A 19 24.81 20.88 12.06
N LEU A 20 24.73 19.59 11.75
CA LEU A 20 23.81 18.62 12.35
C LEU A 20 24.65 17.61 13.14
N GLY A 21 24.64 17.74 14.47
CA GLY A 21 25.11 16.64 15.33
C GLY A 21 24.32 15.36 15.06
N ASP A 22 24.92 14.22 15.42
CA ASP A 22 24.42 12.83 15.31
C ASP A 22 23.21 12.61 14.38
N SER A 23 23.41 11.86 13.28
CA SER A 23 22.52 11.68 12.10
C SER A 23 21.02 11.37 12.35
N GLU A 24 20.59 11.17 13.59
CA GLU A 24 19.20 10.92 14.00
C GLU A 24 18.46 12.17 14.52
N ASP A 25 19.15 13.31 14.67
CA ASP A 25 18.58 14.50 15.27
C ASP A 25 17.90 15.42 14.24
N VAL A 26 16.70 15.88 14.58
CA VAL A 26 15.89 16.77 13.73
C VAL A 26 15.78 18.15 14.39
N LYS A 27 15.99 19.22 13.62
CA LYS A 27 15.81 20.60 14.09
C LYS A 27 14.33 20.99 14.05
N ILE A 28 13.70 21.14 15.21
CA ILE A 28 12.31 21.57 15.34
C ILE A 28 12.24 22.85 16.19
N LYS A 29 11.73 23.94 15.60
CA LYS A 29 11.64 25.26 16.27
C LYS A 29 12.98 25.71 16.89
N GLY A 30 14.09 25.45 16.20
CA GLY A 30 15.44 25.82 16.64
C GLY A 30 16.03 24.94 17.74
N LYS A 31 15.35 23.87 18.16
CA LYS A 31 15.89 22.85 19.07
C LYS A 31 16.23 21.60 18.28
N THR A 32 17.45 21.11 18.48
CA THR A 32 17.94 19.85 17.92
C THR A 32 17.59 18.70 18.86
N GLY A 33 17.05 17.62 18.32
CA GLY A 33 16.85 16.38 19.06
C GLY A 33 16.12 15.33 18.23
N LYS A 34 16.09 14.10 18.74
CA LYS A 34 15.52 12.95 18.03
C LYS A 34 14.08 13.20 17.57
N MET A 35 13.77 12.67 16.39
CA MET A 35 12.41 12.66 15.87
C MET A 35 11.47 11.91 16.83
N SER A 36 10.32 12.51 17.14
CA SER A 36 9.26 11.84 17.90
C SER A 36 8.14 11.40 16.98
N GLU A 37 7.40 10.36 17.38
CA GLU A 37 6.24 9.87 16.61
C GLU A 37 5.22 10.97 16.33
N GLY A 38 4.88 11.79 17.33
CA GLY A 38 3.95 12.90 17.16
C GLY A 38 4.46 13.99 16.21
N ASN A 39 5.78 14.18 16.11
CA ASN A 39 6.35 15.09 15.12
C ASN A 39 6.22 14.53 13.70
N VAL A 40 6.48 13.23 13.50
CA VAL A 40 6.27 12.56 12.20
C VAL A 40 4.81 12.67 11.79
N GLU A 41 3.87 12.40 12.69
CA GLU A 41 2.44 12.53 12.42
C GLU A 41 2.09 13.96 12.00
N ARG A 42 2.62 14.98 12.68
CA ARG A 42 2.40 16.39 12.32
C ARG A 42 2.97 16.73 10.94
N PHE A 43 4.18 16.29 10.63
CA PHE A 43 4.78 16.51 9.31
C PHE A 43 3.95 15.86 8.21
N ILE A 44 3.56 14.61 8.39
CA ILE A 44 2.70 13.88 7.45
C ILE A 44 1.37 14.61 7.25
N ALA A 45 0.72 15.07 8.32
CA ALA A 45 -0.55 15.78 8.22
C ALA A 45 -0.39 17.08 7.40
N GLN A 46 0.66 17.85 7.66
CA GLN A 46 0.95 19.08 6.91
C GLN A 46 1.15 18.82 5.41
N TYR A 47 1.96 17.82 5.04
CA TYR A 47 2.16 17.49 3.63
C TYR A 47 0.91 16.88 2.99
N ALA A 48 0.10 16.14 3.74
CA ALA A 48 -1.18 15.64 3.26
C ALA A 48 -2.18 16.76 2.96
N ASP A 49 -2.19 17.82 3.78
CA ASP A 49 -3.01 19.02 3.52
C ASP A 49 -2.57 19.75 2.24
N GLN A 50 -1.27 19.91 2.03
CA GLN A 50 -0.74 20.51 0.80
C GLN A 50 -1.04 19.65 -0.43
N ALA A 51 -0.85 18.33 -0.33
CA ALA A 51 -1.12 17.41 -1.43
C ALA A 51 -2.61 17.38 -1.82
N ARG A 52 -3.51 17.63 -0.85
CA ARG A 52 -4.97 17.73 -1.08
C ARG A 52 -5.37 18.86 -2.01
N GLU A 53 -4.57 19.93 -2.11
CA GLU A 53 -4.83 21.02 -3.04
C GLU A 53 -4.80 20.53 -4.50
N ASN A 54 -3.96 19.55 -4.79
CA ASN A 54 -3.79 18.96 -6.12
C ASN A 54 -4.57 17.65 -6.30
N CYS A 55 -4.78 16.88 -5.23
CA CYS A 55 -5.45 15.58 -5.27
C CYS A 55 -6.51 15.43 -4.16
N LYS A 56 -7.78 15.55 -4.53
CA LYS A 56 -8.92 15.47 -3.60
C LYS A 56 -9.20 14.07 -3.06
N GLU A 57 -8.56 13.03 -3.61
CA GLU A 57 -8.74 11.64 -3.17
C GLU A 57 -8.00 11.32 -1.85
N ILE A 58 -7.09 12.19 -1.43
CA ILE A 58 -6.29 11.98 -0.21
C ILE A 58 -7.20 12.09 1.04
N PRO A 59 -7.26 11.05 1.90
CA PRO A 59 -8.15 11.01 3.06
C PRO A 59 -7.89 12.14 4.05
N LEU A 60 -8.96 12.74 4.61
CA LEU A 60 -8.88 13.87 5.55
C LEU A 60 -7.88 13.67 6.69
N ARG A 61 -7.82 12.45 7.23
CA ARG A 61 -6.84 12.07 8.26
C ARG A 61 -5.84 11.10 7.66
N VAL A 62 -4.57 11.49 7.71
CA VAL A 62 -3.43 10.65 7.30
C VAL A 62 -2.50 10.48 8.49
N HIS A 63 -2.13 9.24 8.79
CA HIS A 63 -1.22 8.92 9.89
C HIS A 63 -0.15 7.90 9.43
N PRO A 64 1.01 7.81 10.11
CA PRO A 64 2.14 6.97 9.66
C PRO A 64 1.77 5.52 9.35
N HIS A 65 0.94 4.90 10.19
CA HIS A 65 0.51 3.51 9.98
C HIS A 65 -0.26 3.27 8.67
N MET A 66 -0.89 4.28 8.06
CA MET A 66 -1.55 4.13 6.75
C MET A 66 -0.54 3.82 5.65
N PHE A 67 0.63 4.47 5.66
CA PHE A 67 1.68 4.18 4.68
C PHE A 67 2.16 2.74 4.79
N ARG A 68 2.37 2.24 6.02
CA ARG A 68 2.70 0.84 6.27
C ARG A 68 1.63 -0.10 5.72
N ARG A 69 0.36 0.17 6.01
CA ARG A 69 -0.76 -0.63 5.49
C ARG A 69 -0.77 -0.66 3.96
N SER A 70 -0.70 0.50 3.32
CA SER A 70 -0.77 0.63 1.86
C SER A 70 0.40 -0.06 1.17
N ARG A 71 1.63 0.12 1.67
CA ARG A 71 2.83 -0.52 1.12
C ARG A 71 2.74 -2.04 1.19
N VAL A 72 2.34 -2.57 2.35
CA VAL A 72 2.24 -4.01 2.57
C VAL A 72 1.13 -4.63 1.74
N THR A 73 -0.05 -4.00 1.72
CA THR A 73 -1.19 -4.46 0.91
C THR A 73 -0.80 -4.52 -0.56
N LYS A 74 -0.10 -3.50 -1.06
CA LYS A 74 0.36 -3.47 -2.46
C LYS A 74 1.41 -4.55 -2.75
N MET A 75 2.33 -4.82 -1.83
CA MET A 75 3.29 -5.92 -1.97
C MET A 75 2.58 -7.27 -2.09
N TYR A 76 1.61 -7.53 -1.20
CA TYR A 76 0.84 -8.76 -1.24
C TYR A 76 0.04 -8.89 -2.54
N GLN A 77 -0.60 -7.81 -2.97
CA GLN A 77 -1.37 -7.75 -4.22
C GLN A 77 -0.51 -7.96 -5.47
N ASN A 78 0.77 -7.61 -5.41
CA ASN A 78 1.74 -7.87 -6.48
C ASN A 78 2.33 -9.31 -6.42
N GLY A 79 1.80 -10.17 -5.55
CA GLY A 79 2.20 -11.58 -5.45
C GLY A 79 3.36 -11.86 -4.49
N VAL A 80 3.78 -10.89 -3.68
CA VAL A 80 4.79 -11.14 -2.64
C VAL A 80 4.17 -11.97 -1.52
N GLU A 81 4.81 -13.08 -1.15
CA GLU A 81 4.29 -13.98 -0.13
C GLU A 81 4.29 -13.33 1.27
N LEU A 82 3.26 -13.65 2.08
CA LEU A 82 3.10 -13.12 3.44
C LEU A 82 4.31 -13.37 4.37
N PRO A 83 4.99 -14.53 4.35
CA PRO A 83 6.18 -14.74 5.17
C PRO A 83 7.30 -13.74 4.85
N LEU A 84 7.54 -13.45 3.57
CA LEU A 84 8.55 -12.49 3.15
C LEU A 84 8.19 -11.07 3.59
N ILE A 85 6.93 -10.68 3.44
CA ILE A 85 6.41 -9.42 3.96
C ILE A 85 6.61 -9.35 5.48
N SER A 86 6.32 -10.43 6.21
CA SER A 86 6.50 -10.48 7.67
C SER A 86 7.96 -10.25 8.08
N CYS A 87 8.91 -10.81 7.32
CA CYS A 87 10.34 -10.57 7.51
C CYS A 87 10.71 -9.11 7.27
N ILE A 88 10.24 -8.51 6.17
CA ILE A 88 10.49 -7.08 5.85
C ILE A 88 9.95 -6.17 6.96
N LEU A 89 8.81 -6.52 7.54
CA LEU A 89 8.17 -5.76 8.62
C LEU A 89 8.80 -5.98 10.00
N GLY A 90 9.71 -6.95 10.13
CA GLY A 90 10.31 -7.33 11.41
C GLY A 90 9.31 -7.89 12.42
N HIS A 91 8.20 -8.48 11.96
CA HIS A 91 7.20 -9.04 12.86
C HIS A 91 7.71 -10.35 13.46
N SER A 92 7.57 -10.51 14.78
CA SER A 92 7.91 -11.75 15.51
C SER A 92 6.97 -12.92 15.18
N SER A 93 5.79 -12.64 14.62
CA SER A 93 4.80 -13.63 14.23
C SER A 93 4.11 -13.22 12.93
N ILE A 94 3.87 -14.19 12.05
CA ILE A 94 3.14 -14.00 10.79
C ILE A 94 1.68 -13.61 11.04
N GLU A 95 1.11 -13.97 12.20
CA GLU A 95 -0.29 -13.67 12.55
C GLU A 95 -0.59 -12.17 12.45
N THR A 96 0.33 -11.30 12.86
CA THR A 96 0.15 -9.84 12.81
C THR A 96 0.24 -9.29 11.38
N THR A 97 0.79 -10.07 10.44
CA THR A 97 0.89 -9.73 9.02
C THR A 97 -0.35 -10.16 8.23
N LYS A 98 -1.09 -11.17 8.71
CA LYS A 98 -2.32 -11.67 8.05
C LYS A 98 -3.40 -10.60 7.88
N VAL A 99 -3.40 -9.57 8.74
CA VAL A 99 -4.31 -8.41 8.63
C VAL A 99 -4.17 -7.65 7.30
N TYR A 100 -3.09 -7.89 6.55
CA TYR A 100 -2.82 -7.28 5.25
C TYR A 100 -3.09 -8.21 4.06
N ALA A 101 -3.56 -9.44 4.28
CA ALA A 101 -3.84 -10.43 3.24
C ALA A 101 -5.13 -10.11 2.47
N ILE A 102 -5.19 -8.92 1.86
CA ILE A 102 -6.32 -8.47 1.06
C ILE A 102 -6.01 -8.77 -0.41
N ALA A 103 -6.61 -9.83 -0.95
CA ALA A 103 -6.42 -10.22 -2.34
C ALA A 103 -6.99 -9.16 -3.30
N SER A 104 -6.26 -8.89 -4.39
CA SER A 104 -6.80 -8.10 -5.49
C SER A 104 -7.75 -8.94 -6.35
N LEU A 105 -8.61 -8.28 -7.13
CA LEU A 105 -9.46 -8.96 -8.11
C LEU A 105 -8.64 -9.76 -9.12
N GLU A 106 -7.48 -9.25 -9.53
CA GLU A 106 -6.58 -9.95 -10.45
C GLU A 106 -6.01 -11.23 -9.82
N MET A 107 -5.62 -11.19 -8.54
CA MET A 107 -5.18 -12.37 -7.81
C MET A 107 -6.29 -13.42 -7.71
N LEU A 108 -7.51 -12.99 -7.36
CA LEU A 108 -8.67 -13.89 -7.29
C LEU A 108 -8.95 -14.53 -8.65
N ARG A 109 -8.95 -13.73 -9.73
CA ARG A 109 -9.14 -14.22 -11.10
C ARG A 109 -8.08 -15.26 -11.48
N THR A 110 -6.81 -14.95 -11.22
CA THR A 110 -5.68 -15.83 -11.52
C THR A 110 -5.76 -17.14 -10.74
N ALA A 111 -6.15 -17.07 -9.47
CA ALA A 111 -6.32 -18.26 -8.62
C ALA A 111 -7.48 -19.14 -9.10
N MET A 112 -8.59 -18.56 -9.57
CA MET A 112 -9.70 -19.31 -10.15
C MET A 112 -9.30 -19.98 -11.46
N GLU A 113 -8.69 -19.23 -12.38
CA GLU A 113 -8.21 -19.74 -13.67
C GLU A 113 -7.17 -20.87 -13.51
N ALA A 114 -6.36 -20.84 -12.44
CA ALA A 114 -5.38 -21.89 -12.15
C ALA A 114 -6.01 -23.22 -11.68
N VAL A 115 -7.26 -23.20 -11.18
CA VAL A 115 -7.98 -24.38 -10.67
C VAL A 115 -8.93 -24.95 -11.72
N GLU A 116 -9.39 -24.13 -12.67
CA GLU A 116 -10.30 -24.55 -13.73
C GLU A 116 -9.71 -25.70 -14.57
N THR A 117 -10.52 -26.72 -14.83
CA THR A 117 -10.14 -27.85 -15.69
C THR A 117 -10.17 -27.44 -17.16
N PRO A 118 -9.42 -28.13 -18.05
CA PRO A 118 -9.47 -27.88 -19.49
C PRO A 118 -10.86 -28.04 -20.10
N GLU A 119 -11.75 -28.79 -19.44
CA GLU A 119 -13.15 -28.97 -19.84
C GLU A 119 -13.97 -27.71 -19.53
N GLN A 120 -13.85 -27.17 -18.31
CA GLN A 120 -14.51 -25.95 -17.89
C GLN A 120 -14.04 -24.73 -18.70
N MET A 121 -12.74 -24.64 -19.01
CA MET A 121 -12.20 -23.55 -19.84
C MET A 121 -12.76 -23.55 -21.28
N ARG A 122 -13.25 -24.69 -21.78
CA ARG A 122 -13.87 -24.80 -23.11
C ARG A 122 -15.33 -24.36 -23.11
N GLU A 123 -15.98 -24.32 -21.95
CA GLU A 123 -17.35 -23.84 -21.84
C GLU A 123 -17.39 -22.34 -22.10
N LYS A 124 -18.21 -21.92 -23.07
CA LYS A 124 -18.35 -20.50 -23.37
C LYS A 124 -19.06 -19.80 -22.22
N PRO A 125 -18.58 -18.63 -21.77
CA PRO A 125 -19.26 -17.85 -20.75
C PRO A 125 -20.63 -17.38 -21.27
N LEU A 126 -21.71 -17.90 -20.67
CA LEU A 126 -23.09 -17.58 -21.06
C LEU A 126 -23.38 -16.07 -21.00
N TRP A 127 -22.74 -15.36 -20.09
CA TRP A 127 -22.94 -13.91 -19.88
C TRP A 127 -22.34 -13.04 -20.99
N LYS A 128 -21.51 -13.56 -21.90
CA LYS A 128 -21.00 -12.79 -23.04
C LYS A 128 -21.98 -12.75 -24.21
N GLU A 129 -22.87 -13.73 -24.32
CA GLU A 129 -23.82 -13.87 -25.43
C GLU A 129 -25.28 -13.62 -24.99
N CYS A 130 -25.55 -13.48 -23.69
CA CYS A 130 -26.90 -13.19 -23.14
C CYS A 130 -27.18 -11.68 -23.09
N SER A 131 -28.35 -11.27 -23.59
CA SER A 131 -28.91 -9.94 -23.35
C SER A 131 -29.27 -9.73 -21.88
N GLU A 132 -29.40 -8.46 -21.46
CA GLU A 132 -29.75 -8.10 -20.08
C GLU A 132 -31.09 -8.69 -19.64
N GLU A 133 -32.06 -8.77 -20.55
CA GLU A 133 -33.37 -9.39 -20.32
C GLU A 133 -33.28 -10.93 -20.13
N GLU A 134 -32.41 -11.60 -20.87
CA GLU A 134 -32.17 -13.04 -20.72
C GLU A 134 -31.42 -13.36 -19.44
N MET A 135 -30.49 -12.48 -19.04
CA MET A 135 -29.76 -12.59 -17.79
C MET A 135 -30.69 -12.39 -16.58
N ALA A 136 -31.61 -11.42 -16.65
CA ALA A 136 -32.64 -11.20 -15.64
C ALA A 136 -33.53 -12.45 -15.46
N LYS A 137 -33.99 -13.06 -16.57
CA LYS A 137 -34.75 -14.32 -16.52
C LYS A 137 -33.98 -15.48 -15.89
N LEU A 138 -32.70 -15.64 -16.23
CA LEU A 138 -31.85 -16.67 -15.63
C LEU A 138 -31.67 -16.47 -14.11
N CYS A 139 -31.62 -15.22 -13.66
CA CYS A 139 -31.54 -14.86 -12.24
C CYS A 139 -32.91 -14.85 -11.53
N GLY A 140 -34.01 -15.20 -12.21
CA GLY A 140 -35.36 -15.18 -11.64
C GLY A 140 -35.90 -13.78 -11.37
N LEU A 141 -35.28 -12.75 -11.94
CA LEU A 141 -35.74 -11.36 -11.94
C LEU A 141 -36.71 -11.19 -13.11
N ARG A 142 -37.88 -10.61 -12.84
CA ARG A 142 -39.00 -10.51 -13.79
C ARG A 142 -38.98 -9.18 -14.53
#